data_AF-A0A6I0DVA2-F1
#
_entry.id   AF-A0A6I0DVA2-F1
#
_cell.length_a   1.000
_cell.length_b   1.000
_cell.length_c   1.000
_cell.angle_alpha   90.00
_cell.angle_beta   90.00
_cell.angle_gamma   90.00
#
_symmetry.space_group_name_H-M   'P 1'
#
loop_
_entity.id
_entity.type
_entity.pdbx_description
1 polymer ?
#
loop_
_entity_poly.entity_id
_entity_poly.type
_entity_poly.pdbx_seq_one_letter_code
_entity_poly.pdbx_strand_id
1 'polypeptide(L)'
;MKKLLHWPIVFSFCFLMLNIIPSMVSAKKTPRMKLGAYYFAGWAGKCPYDDGTPENAWAKGMPSHFTKKLATEFSGRTPIWGWRDDTQELMERQIKLASDHGIGYFSFCWYWRDNKGPVNPKAIEADSKHLPMSLFMKARNNQLMEYCLLIANHAGAEIVGTNAWKQAADYWIENYFKHPQYLKSEGKPVVMIFLPAGADKDGLAYLQEAARKAGFPGVLVAACGNSSSENGFQAQTLYNTKPREGLN
;
A
#
# COMPACT_ATOMS: atom_id res chain seq x y z
N MET A 1 -37.64 -83.22 26.69
CA MET A 1 -36.80 -82.95 27.89
C MET A 1 -35.64 -82.06 27.48
N LYS A 2 -35.28 -81.12 28.36
CA LYS A 2 -34.24 -80.06 28.28
C LYS A 2 -34.69 -78.73 27.63
N LYS A 3 -34.78 -77.72 28.51
CA LYS A 3 -35.10 -76.31 28.29
C LYS A 3 -33.94 -75.63 27.56
N LEU A 4 -34.22 -74.83 26.53
CA LEU A 4 -33.30 -73.87 25.94
C LEU A 4 -33.60 -72.49 26.52
N LEU A 5 -32.60 -71.93 27.19
CA LEU A 5 -32.59 -70.60 27.79
C LEU A 5 -32.59 -69.54 26.67
N HIS A 6 -33.51 -68.57 26.72
CA HIS A 6 -33.45 -67.38 25.88
C HIS A 6 -32.83 -66.23 26.68
N TRP A 7 -31.70 -65.72 26.19
CA TRP A 7 -31.06 -64.50 26.70
C TRP A 7 -31.54 -63.33 25.84
N PRO A 8 -32.15 -62.27 26.40
CA PRO A 8 -32.46 -61.10 25.61
C PRO A 8 -31.18 -60.31 25.32
N ILE A 9 -30.94 -60.04 24.04
CA ILE A 9 -29.91 -59.12 23.56
C ILE A 9 -30.39 -57.70 23.91
N VAL A 10 -29.73 -57.03 24.86
CA VAL A 10 -29.96 -55.62 25.15
C VAL A 10 -29.14 -54.81 24.14
N PHE A 11 -29.79 -54.26 23.12
CA PHE A 11 -29.20 -53.24 22.25
C PHE A 11 -29.14 -51.91 23.03
N SER A 12 -27.95 -51.56 23.51
CA SER A 12 -27.70 -50.24 24.11
C SER A 12 -27.62 -49.19 23.00
N PHE A 13 -28.70 -48.42 22.81
CA PHE A 13 -28.71 -47.24 21.94
C PHE A 13 -28.00 -46.08 22.67
N CYS A 14 -26.71 -45.89 22.40
CA CYS A 14 -26.00 -44.68 22.80
C CYS A 14 -26.48 -43.51 21.92
N PHE A 15 -27.41 -42.70 22.44
CA PHE A 15 -27.77 -41.41 21.86
C PHE A 15 -26.60 -40.43 22.04
N LEU A 16 -25.83 -40.20 20.97
CA LEU A 16 -24.80 -39.15 20.94
C LEU A 16 -25.51 -37.79 20.79
N MET A 17 -25.77 -37.11 21.90
CA MET A 17 -26.25 -35.73 21.90
C MET A 17 -25.11 -34.81 21.43
N LEU A 18 -25.07 -34.49 20.12
CA LEU A 18 -24.25 -33.39 19.62
C LEU A 18 -24.81 -32.07 20.16
N ASN A 19 -24.18 -31.54 21.21
CA ASN A 19 -24.38 -30.17 21.64
C ASN A 19 -23.84 -29.23 20.56
N ILE A 20 -24.72 -28.76 19.68
CA ILE A 20 -24.43 -27.65 18.77
C ILE A 20 -24.41 -26.39 19.64
N ILE A 21 -23.23 -26.02 20.12
CA ILE A 21 -23.00 -24.70 20.72
C ILE A 21 -23.05 -23.70 19.55
N PRO A 22 -24.01 -22.78 19.50
CA PRO A 22 -23.98 -21.73 18.49
C PRO A 22 -22.78 -20.85 18.75
N SER A 23 -21.75 -20.97 17.91
CA SER A 23 -20.67 -20.01 17.84
C SER A 23 -21.29 -18.64 17.59
N MET A 24 -21.25 -17.75 18.59
CA MET A 24 -21.54 -16.33 18.36
C MET A 24 -20.49 -15.83 17.37
N VAL A 25 -20.83 -15.83 16.09
CA VAL A 25 -20.12 -15.07 15.09
C VAL A 25 -20.36 -13.62 15.46
N SER A 26 -19.40 -13.03 16.19
CA SER A 26 -19.37 -11.58 16.39
C SER A 26 -19.39 -10.95 15.01
N ALA A 27 -20.51 -10.31 14.66
CA ALA A 27 -20.62 -9.57 13.41
C ALA A 27 -19.47 -8.55 13.39
N LYS A 28 -18.50 -8.75 12.48
CA LYS A 28 -17.45 -7.76 12.24
C LYS A 28 -18.16 -6.47 11.87
N LYS A 29 -18.16 -5.48 12.77
CA LYS A 29 -18.66 -4.13 12.45
C LYS A 29 -17.90 -3.65 11.24
N THR A 30 -18.60 -3.46 10.12
CA THR A 30 -18.01 -2.86 8.93
C THR A 30 -17.60 -1.43 9.29
N PRO A 31 -16.33 -1.05 9.13
CA PRO A 31 -15.89 0.29 9.49
C PRO A 31 -16.65 1.32 8.65
N ARG A 32 -17.13 2.40 9.29
CA ARG A 32 -17.87 3.49 8.63
C ARG A 32 -17.05 4.18 7.54
N MET A 33 -15.73 4.12 7.66
CA MET A 33 -14.76 4.69 6.73
C MET A 33 -13.53 3.78 6.69
N LYS A 34 -12.93 3.64 5.50
CA LYS A 34 -11.61 3.02 5.37
C LYS A 34 -10.53 4.10 5.50
N LEU A 35 -9.79 4.06 6.60
CA LEU A 35 -8.68 4.99 6.84
C LEU A 35 -7.40 4.42 6.23
N GLY A 36 -6.57 5.28 5.62
CA GLY A 36 -5.25 4.90 5.12
C GLY A 36 -4.18 5.90 5.53
N ALA A 37 -2.93 5.53 5.29
CA ALA A 37 -1.77 6.36 5.57
C ALA A 37 -0.87 6.48 4.32
N TYR A 38 -0.35 7.68 4.07
CA TYR A 38 0.73 7.85 3.09
C TYR A 38 2.00 7.19 3.59
N TYR A 39 2.66 6.43 2.72
CA TYR A 39 3.88 5.70 3.05
C TYR A 39 5.05 6.27 2.23
N PHE A 40 5.98 6.91 2.94
CA PHE A 40 7.23 7.40 2.36
C PHE A 40 8.38 6.44 2.64
N ALA A 41 8.92 5.85 1.57
CA ALA A 41 9.94 4.81 1.58
C ALA A 41 11.40 5.34 1.51
N GLY A 42 11.64 6.56 2.01
CA GLY A 42 12.99 7.14 2.06
C GLY A 42 13.93 6.47 3.09
N TRP A 43 13.40 5.52 3.86
CA TRP A 43 14.09 4.78 4.91
C TRP A 43 14.74 3.47 4.41
N ALA A 44 14.73 3.28 3.09
CA ALA A 44 15.45 2.23 2.39
C ALA A 44 16.75 2.75 1.76
N GLY A 45 17.57 1.82 1.27
CA GLY A 45 18.76 2.12 0.47
C GLY A 45 19.96 2.60 1.29
N LYS A 46 20.90 3.27 0.62
CA LYS A 46 22.17 3.73 1.21
C LYS A 46 22.18 5.25 1.33
N CYS A 47 22.54 5.77 2.51
CA CYS A 47 22.78 7.20 2.71
C CYS A 47 23.91 7.67 1.78
N PRO A 48 23.73 8.79 1.03
CA PRO A 48 24.78 9.30 0.14
C PRO A 48 26.03 9.76 0.88
N TYR A 49 25.93 10.03 2.19
CA TYR A 49 27.05 10.39 3.06
C TYR A 49 27.73 9.19 3.70
N ASP A 50 27.28 7.96 3.44
CA ASP A 50 28.01 6.75 3.85
C ASP A 50 29.18 6.50 2.88
N ASP A 51 30.15 7.41 2.92
CA ASP A 51 31.32 7.52 2.05
C ASP A 51 32.62 7.02 2.71
N GLY A 52 32.56 6.61 3.97
CA GLY A 52 33.69 6.12 4.75
C GLY A 52 34.57 7.20 5.36
N THR A 53 34.23 8.48 5.20
CA THR A 53 34.97 9.59 5.82
C THR A 53 34.67 9.72 7.32
N PRO A 54 35.65 10.11 8.16
CA PRO A 54 35.42 10.35 9.58
C PRO A 54 34.32 11.40 9.84
N GLU A 55 34.23 12.43 9.01
CA GLU A 55 33.26 13.52 9.13
C GLU A 55 31.81 13.04 8.95
N ASN A 56 31.62 11.96 8.18
CA ASN A 56 30.33 11.34 7.90
C ASN A 56 30.12 9.99 8.60
N ALA A 57 30.86 9.69 9.67
CA ALA A 57 30.67 8.46 10.45
C ALA A 57 29.22 8.23 10.92
N TRP A 58 28.44 9.31 11.10
CA TRP A 58 27.01 9.28 11.46
C TRP A 58 26.11 8.63 10.38
N ALA A 59 26.56 8.55 9.13
CA ALA A 59 25.79 8.02 8.00
C ALA A 59 26.01 6.51 7.77
N LYS A 60 26.99 5.90 8.45
CA LYS A 60 27.39 4.51 8.22
C LYS A 60 26.22 3.54 8.38
N GLY A 61 25.87 2.82 7.32
CA GLY A 61 24.75 1.85 7.32
C GLY A 61 23.36 2.48 7.42
N MET A 62 23.26 3.80 7.34
CA MET A 62 21.99 4.53 7.44
C MET A 62 21.28 4.59 6.08
N PRO A 63 19.94 4.76 6.07
CA PRO A 63 19.18 4.79 4.83
C PRO A 63 19.31 6.11 4.07
N SER A 64 18.80 6.12 2.83
CA SER A 64 18.98 7.22 1.87
C SER A 64 18.60 8.60 2.41
N HIS A 65 17.55 8.72 3.21
CA HIS A 65 17.06 10.00 3.74
C HIS A 65 17.47 10.27 5.19
N PHE A 66 18.34 9.46 5.77
CA PHE A 66 18.90 9.77 7.08
C PHE A 66 19.85 10.96 6.99
N THR A 67 19.78 11.86 7.96
CA THR A 67 20.54 13.11 7.97
C THR A 67 21.32 13.28 9.25
N LYS A 68 22.37 14.12 9.21
CA LYS A 68 23.17 14.44 10.40
C LYS A 68 22.33 14.98 11.55
N LYS A 69 21.27 15.77 11.26
CA LYS A 69 20.34 16.27 12.28
C LYS A 69 19.53 15.16 12.95
N LEU A 70 19.12 14.13 12.20
CA LEU A 70 18.47 12.95 12.80
C LEU A 70 19.44 12.15 13.68
N ALA A 71 20.72 12.10 13.30
CA ALA A 71 21.76 11.46 14.11
C ALA A 71 22.09 12.22 15.40
N THR A 72 21.94 13.55 15.41
CA THR A 72 22.32 14.41 16.53
C THR A 72 21.11 14.99 17.24
N GLU A 73 20.62 16.13 16.76
CA GLU A 73 19.57 16.96 17.35
C GLU A 73 18.24 16.21 17.57
N PHE A 74 17.89 15.31 16.66
CA PHE A 74 16.62 14.58 16.67
C PHE A 74 16.78 13.07 16.87
N SER A 75 17.89 12.63 17.46
CA SER A 75 18.15 11.21 17.76
C SER A 75 17.07 10.56 18.62
N GLY A 76 16.44 11.33 19.52
CA GLY A 76 15.31 10.88 20.34
C GLY A 76 14.00 10.59 19.56
N ARG A 77 13.96 10.84 18.25
CA ARG A 77 12.83 10.51 17.37
C ARG A 77 13.02 9.20 16.59
N THR A 78 13.99 8.38 16.98
CA THR A 78 14.24 7.08 16.35
C THR A 78 12.98 6.20 16.43
N PRO A 79 12.49 5.64 15.31
CA PRO A 79 11.35 4.73 15.33
C PRO A 79 11.63 3.48 16.18
N ILE A 80 10.57 2.81 16.67
CA ILE A 80 10.67 1.61 17.53
C ILE A 80 11.40 0.41 16.90
N TRP A 81 11.69 0.47 15.61
CA TRP A 81 12.43 -0.54 14.84
C TRP A 81 13.65 0.04 14.14
N GLY A 82 14.13 1.21 14.59
CA GLY A 82 15.24 1.93 13.98
C GLY A 82 14.84 2.71 12.74
N TRP A 83 15.84 3.25 12.04
CA TRP A 83 15.65 4.17 10.92
C TRP A 83 15.31 3.49 9.59
N ARG A 84 15.28 2.16 9.53
CA ARG A 84 15.11 1.40 8.27
C ARG A 84 13.70 0.83 8.13
N ASP A 85 13.30 0.58 6.90
CA ASP A 85 12.01 -0.05 6.55
C ASP A 85 12.12 -1.08 5.41
N ASP A 86 13.32 -1.57 5.15
CA ASP A 86 13.66 -2.26 3.90
C ASP A 86 13.95 -3.76 4.06
N THR A 87 13.35 -4.39 5.07
CA THR A 87 13.37 -5.85 5.23
C THR A 87 11.96 -6.42 5.29
N GLN A 88 11.82 -7.69 4.93
CA GLN A 88 10.52 -8.38 4.94
C GLN A 88 9.90 -8.38 6.34
N GLU A 89 10.71 -8.64 7.38
CA GLU A 89 10.27 -8.65 8.77
C GLU A 89 9.76 -7.29 9.23
N LEU A 90 10.46 -6.20 8.88
CA LEU A 90 10.04 -4.84 9.22
C LEU A 90 8.71 -4.48 8.55
N MET A 91 8.56 -4.79 7.26
CA MET A 91 7.30 -4.55 6.54
C MET A 91 6.15 -5.36 7.12
N GLU A 92 6.36 -6.65 7.44
CA GLU A 92 5.34 -7.47 8.10
C GLU A 92 4.95 -6.91 9.47
N ARG A 93 5.92 -6.43 10.27
CA ARG A 93 5.68 -5.78 11.55
C ARG A 93 4.88 -4.48 11.40
N GLN A 94 5.19 -3.67 10.38
CA GLN A 94 4.47 -2.44 10.06
C GLN A 94 3.03 -2.70 9.61
N ILE A 95 2.81 -3.68 8.73
CA ILE A 95 1.47 -4.11 8.31
C ILE A 95 0.64 -4.54 9.52
N LYS A 96 1.23 -5.33 10.42
CA LYS A 96 0.55 -5.77 11.64
C LYS A 96 0.18 -4.57 12.53
N LEU A 97 1.13 -3.68 12.80
CA LEU A 97 0.88 -2.49 13.63
C LEU A 97 -0.21 -1.60 13.01
N ALA A 98 -0.14 -1.34 11.71
CA ALA A 98 -1.12 -0.51 11.03
C ALA A 98 -2.53 -1.11 11.10
N SER A 99 -2.67 -2.40 10.77
CA SER A 99 -3.96 -3.11 10.78
C SER A 99 -4.54 -3.28 12.19
N ASP A 100 -3.72 -3.59 13.20
CA ASP A 100 -4.14 -3.67 14.61
C ASP A 100 -4.74 -2.34 15.11
N HIS A 101 -4.31 -1.21 14.53
CA HIS A 101 -4.72 0.14 14.92
C HIS A 101 -5.67 0.82 13.90
N GLY A 102 -6.29 0.04 13.01
CA GLY A 102 -7.39 0.52 12.14
C GLY A 102 -6.96 1.23 10.86
N ILE A 103 -5.67 1.22 10.50
CA ILE A 103 -5.21 1.64 9.18
C ILE A 103 -5.46 0.50 8.18
N GLY A 104 -6.35 0.75 7.23
CA GLY A 104 -6.81 -0.24 6.26
C GLY A 104 -6.02 -0.26 4.95
N TYR A 105 -5.19 0.74 4.67
CA TYR A 105 -4.28 0.72 3.52
C TYR A 105 -3.09 1.66 3.65
N PHE A 106 -2.03 1.36 2.90
CA PHE A 106 -0.93 2.30 2.64
C PHE A 106 -1.00 2.88 1.23
N SER A 107 -0.73 4.17 1.10
CA SER A 107 -0.52 4.82 -0.19
C SER A 107 0.97 5.05 -0.40
N PHE A 108 1.61 4.15 -1.14
CA PHE A 108 3.06 4.17 -1.33
C PHE A 108 3.45 5.24 -2.35
N CYS A 109 4.42 6.08 -1.98
CA CYS A 109 5.03 7.01 -2.92
C CYS A 109 5.67 6.24 -4.09
N TRP A 110 5.31 6.61 -5.30
CA TRP A 110 5.82 6.05 -6.54
C TRP A 110 6.48 7.14 -7.38
N TYR A 111 7.66 6.85 -7.90
CA TYR A 111 8.56 7.79 -8.53
C TYR A 111 8.88 7.36 -9.95
N TRP A 112 8.53 8.20 -10.92
CA TRP A 112 9.03 8.03 -12.28
C TRP A 112 10.55 8.22 -12.30
N ARG A 113 11.22 7.49 -13.20
CA ARG A 113 12.65 7.64 -13.46
C ARG A 113 12.86 8.03 -14.91
N ASP A 114 13.84 8.88 -15.14
CA ASP A 114 14.11 9.49 -16.43
C ASP A 114 12.90 10.33 -16.90
N ASN A 115 12.63 11.44 -16.19
CA ASN A 115 11.45 12.30 -16.36
C ASN A 115 11.24 12.87 -17.78
N LYS A 116 12.23 12.77 -18.67
CA LYS A 116 12.16 13.18 -20.08
C LYS A 116 12.28 12.01 -21.06
N GLY A 117 12.31 10.77 -20.57
CA GLY A 117 12.49 9.54 -21.33
C GLY A 117 11.24 8.65 -21.34
N PRO A 118 11.28 7.54 -22.12
CA PRO A 118 10.28 6.49 -22.02
C PRO A 118 10.32 5.82 -20.64
N VAL A 119 9.35 4.96 -20.34
CA VAL A 119 9.38 4.17 -19.11
C VAL A 119 10.68 3.38 -19.03
N ASN A 120 11.33 3.45 -17.86
CA ASN A 120 12.51 2.66 -17.56
C ASN A 120 12.22 1.72 -16.37
N PRO A 121 11.62 0.54 -16.62
CA PRO A 121 11.27 -0.42 -15.57
C PRO A 121 12.44 -0.76 -14.66
N LYS A 122 13.64 -0.97 -15.23
CA LYS A 122 14.84 -1.30 -14.46
C LYS A 122 15.22 -0.19 -13.49
N ALA A 123 15.18 1.07 -13.92
CA ALA A 123 15.49 2.21 -13.05
C ALA A 123 14.43 2.41 -11.97
N ILE A 124 13.15 2.20 -12.30
CA ILE A 124 12.03 2.24 -11.36
C ILE A 124 12.22 1.14 -10.30
N GLU A 125 12.44 -0.10 -10.70
CA GLU A 125 12.61 -1.25 -9.82
C GLU A 125 13.87 -1.15 -8.95
N ALA A 126 14.95 -0.57 -9.48
CA ALA A 126 16.19 -0.34 -8.75
C ALA A 126 16.11 0.84 -7.77
N ASP A 127 15.08 1.68 -7.85
CA ASP A 127 14.91 2.77 -6.89
C ASP A 127 14.53 2.22 -5.51
N SER A 128 15.42 2.42 -4.53
CA SER A 128 15.18 1.99 -3.14
C SER A 128 13.85 2.48 -2.55
N LYS A 129 13.29 3.59 -3.04
CA LYS A 129 11.99 4.11 -2.60
C LYS A 129 10.81 3.23 -3.04
N HIS A 130 11.00 2.25 -3.91
CA HIS A 130 9.96 1.27 -4.26
C HIS A 130 10.13 -0.07 -3.53
N LEU A 131 11.24 -0.27 -2.82
CA LEU A 131 11.52 -1.53 -2.12
C LEU A 131 10.46 -1.85 -1.05
N PRO A 132 10.06 -0.92 -0.15
CA PRO A 132 9.00 -1.20 0.83
C PRO A 132 7.67 -1.63 0.21
N MET A 133 7.27 -1.06 -0.92
CA MET A 133 6.06 -1.50 -1.64
C MET A 133 6.21 -2.93 -2.19
N SER A 134 7.38 -3.27 -2.75
CA SER A 134 7.66 -4.64 -3.19
C SER A 134 7.62 -5.64 -2.03
N LEU A 135 8.15 -5.25 -0.87
CA LEU A 135 8.10 -6.06 0.36
C LEU A 135 6.67 -6.20 0.89
N PHE A 136 5.83 -5.17 0.78
CA PHE A 136 4.41 -5.25 1.13
C PHE A 136 3.70 -6.28 0.26
N MET A 137 3.90 -6.23 -1.06
CA MET A 137 3.29 -7.19 -1.99
C MET A 137 3.72 -8.64 -1.70
N LYS A 138 4.91 -8.85 -1.15
CA LYS A 138 5.46 -10.19 -0.81
C LYS A 138 5.21 -10.61 0.64
N ALA A 139 4.73 -9.71 1.49
CA ALA A 139 4.57 -9.97 2.92
C ALA A 139 3.53 -11.07 3.18
N ARG A 140 3.84 -11.98 4.11
CA ARG A 140 2.97 -13.13 4.46
C ARG A 140 1.66 -12.70 5.14
N ASN A 141 1.61 -11.47 5.61
CA ASN A 141 0.46 -10.87 6.26
C ASN A 141 -0.14 -9.71 5.47
N ASN A 142 0.19 -9.55 4.17
CA ASN A 142 -0.33 -8.46 3.35
C ASN A 142 -1.86 -8.47 3.22
N GLN A 143 -2.50 -9.63 3.40
CA GLN A 143 -3.95 -9.79 3.39
C GLN A 143 -4.67 -9.05 4.51
N LEU A 144 -3.94 -8.56 5.53
CA LEU A 144 -4.51 -7.77 6.64
C LEU A 144 -4.95 -6.37 6.22
N MET A 145 -4.42 -5.83 5.11
CA MET A 145 -4.75 -4.50 4.62
C MET A 145 -4.55 -4.40 3.10
N GLU A 146 -4.76 -3.22 2.53
CA GLU A 146 -4.57 -2.95 1.11
C GLU A 146 -3.43 -1.95 0.86
N TYR A 147 -3.12 -1.69 -0.40
CA TYR A 147 -2.22 -0.62 -0.80
C TYR A 147 -2.64 0.05 -2.10
N CYS A 148 -2.20 1.28 -2.32
CA CYS A 148 -2.31 1.98 -3.60
C CYS A 148 -1.05 2.78 -3.91
N LEU A 149 -1.03 3.39 -5.10
CA LEU A 149 0.03 4.29 -5.51
C LEU A 149 -0.32 5.75 -5.19
N LEU A 150 0.67 6.48 -4.66
CA LEU A 150 0.75 7.93 -4.74
C LEU A 150 1.86 8.30 -5.72
N ILE A 151 1.48 8.74 -6.92
CA ILE A 151 2.41 9.19 -7.94
C ILE A 151 2.96 10.55 -7.50
N ALA A 152 4.26 10.60 -7.19
CA ALA A 152 4.90 11.79 -6.65
C ALA A 152 4.80 12.98 -7.60
N ASN A 153 5.11 12.77 -8.89
CA ASN A 153 4.98 13.75 -9.98
C ASN A 153 5.58 15.15 -9.70
N HIS A 154 6.53 15.25 -8.77
CA HIS A 154 7.22 16.49 -8.43
C HIS A 154 8.62 16.50 -9.05
N ALA A 155 9.35 17.60 -8.86
CA ALA A 155 10.72 17.78 -9.34
C ALA A 155 11.59 16.51 -9.19
N GLY A 156 12.14 16.03 -10.31
CA GLY A 156 12.99 14.85 -10.40
C GLY A 156 12.26 13.52 -10.60
N ALA A 157 10.93 13.50 -10.54
CA ALA A 157 10.08 12.32 -10.73
C ALA A 157 8.80 12.65 -11.52
N GLU A 158 8.82 13.74 -12.30
CA GLU A 158 7.73 14.10 -13.18
C GLU A 158 7.55 13.08 -14.30
N ILE A 159 6.31 12.87 -14.72
CA ILE A 159 6.00 12.15 -15.95
C ILE A 159 5.71 13.23 -17.01
N VAL A 160 6.64 13.45 -17.93
CA VAL A 160 6.52 14.54 -18.91
C VAL A 160 6.02 14.01 -20.26
N GLY A 161 4.84 14.50 -20.67
CA GLY A 161 4.24 14.25 -21.97
C GLY A 161 3.33 13.03 -22.03
N THR A 162 2.33 13.10 -22.90
CA THR A 162 1.26 12.10 -23.04
C THR A 162 1.78 10.67 -23.24
N ASN A 163 2.81 10.48 -24.06
CA ASN A 163 3.36 9.15 -24.31
C ASN A 163 4.00 8.52 -23.06
N ALA A 164 4.63 9.32 -22.19
CA ALA A 164 5.18 8.83 -20.93
C ALA A 164 4.04 8.45 -19.97
N TRP A 165 2.97 9.24 -19.90
CA TRP A 165 1.78 8.91 -19.11
C TRP A 165 1.08 7.63 -19.58
N LYS A 166 1.00 7.39 -20.89
CA LYS A 166 0.48 6.12 -21.43
C LYS A 166 1.31 4.93 -20.97
N GLN A 167 2.64 5.04 -21.09
CA GLN A 167 3.55 3.99 -20.63
C GLN A 167 3.48 3.79 -19.10
N ALA A 168 3.33 4.87 -18.34
CA ALA A 168 3.11 4.79 -16.90
C ALA A 168 1.82 4.04 -16.55
N ALA A 169 0.72 4.35 -17.26
CA ALA A 169 -0.56 3.68 -17.09
C ALA A 169 -0.45 2.17 -17.34
N ASP A 170 0.15 1.78 -18.47
CA ASP A 170 0.38 0.37 -18.80
C ASP A 170 1.23 -0.33 -17.74
N TYR A 171 2.29 0.33 -17.30
CA TYR A 171 3.17 -0.20 -16.25
C TYR A 171 2.42 -0.39 -14.92
N TRP A 172 1.57 0.57 -14.51
CA TRP A 172 0.82 0.45 -13.26
C TRP A 172 -0.22 -0.66 -13.30
N ILE A 173 -0.93 -0.80 -14.42
CA ILE A 173 -1.93 -1.84 -14.64
C ILE A 173 -1.28 -3.22 -14.56
N GLU A 174 -0.15 -3.40 -15.25
CA GLU A 174 0.53 -4.70 -15.32
C GLU A 174 1.16 -5.10 -13.99
N ASN A 175 1.82 -4.16 -13.31
CA ASN A 175 2.66 -4.50 -12.16
C ASN A 175 1.95 -4.39 -10.81
N TYR A 176 0.86 -3.60 -10.71
CA TYR A 176 0.27 -3.27 -9.41
C TYR A 176 -1.23 -3.52 -9.32
N PHE A 177 -2.04 -3.07 -10.28
CA PHE A 177 -3.51 -3.07 -10.13
C PHE A 177 -4.12 -4.46 -9.98
N LYS A 178 -3.45 -5.47 -10.58
CA LYS A 178 -3.86 -6.87 -10.54
C LYS A 178 -3.56 -7.54 -9.19
N HIS A 179 -2.75 -6.94 -8.33
CA HIS A 179 -2.47 -7.51 -7.02
C HIS A 179 -3.78 -7.61 -6.20
N PRO A 180 -4.05 -8.74 -5.51
CA PRO A 180 -5.30 -8.93 -4.75
C PRO A 180 -5.56 -7.80 -3.76
N GLN A 181 -4.49 -7.34 -3.10
CA GLN A 181 -4.54 -6.30 -2.08
C GLN A 181 -4.38 -4.88 -2.63
N TYR A 182 -4.47 -4.67 -3.94
CA TYR A 182 -4.53 -3.31 -4.49
C TYR A 182 -5.88 -2.67 -4.14
N LEU A 183 -5.86 -1.50 -3.51
CA LEU A 183 -7.03 -0.75 -3.07
C LEU A 183 -7.92 -0.42 -4.26
N LYS A 184 -9.20 -0.77 -4.11
CA LYS A 184 -10.25 -0.50 -5.10
C LYS A 184 -11.42 0.21 -4.43
N SER A 185 -12.00 1.17 -5.14
CA SER A 185 -13.27 1.81 -4.79
C SER A 185 -14.28 1.49 -5.88
N GLU A 186 -15.38 0.81 -5.54
CA GLU A 186 -16.37 0.34 -6.52
C GLU A 186 -15.74 -0.49 -7.65
N GLY A 187 -14.74 -1.32 -7.31
CA GLY A 187 -14.00 -2.14 -8.27
C GLY A 187 -12.93 -1.40 -9.08
N LYS A 188 -12.86 -0.06 -9.02
CA LYS A 188 -11.84 0.75 -9.71
C LYS A 188 -10.56 0.81 -8.88
N PRO A 189 -9.38 0.46 -9.43
CA PRO A 189 -8.10 0.73 -8.78
C PRO A 189 -7.99 2.21 -8.40
N VAL A 190 -7.47 2.50 -7.20
CA VAL A 190 -7.27 3.87 -6.73
C VAL A 190 -5.84 4.31 -7.01
N VAL A 191 -5.65 5.45 -7.68
CA VAL A 191 -4.35 6.10 -7.87
C VAL A 191 -4.43 7.53 -7.39
N MET A 192 -3.46 7.96 -6.59
CA MET A 192 -3.35 9.34 -6.11
C MET A 192 -2.23 10.06 -6.85
N ILE A 193 -2.43 11.30 -7.26
CA ILE A 193 -1.38 12.16 -7.85
C ILE A 193 -1.04 13.26 -6.84
N PHE A 194 0.20 13.27 -6.37
CA PHE A 194 0.66 14.22 -5.35
C PHE A 194 0.76 15.64 -5.88
N LEU A 195 1.36 15.83 -7.06
CA LEU A 195 1.39 17.12 -7.74
C LEU A 195 0.50 17.07 -9.00
N PRO A 196 -0.80 17.42 -8.89
CA PRO A 196 -1.74 17.28 -10.00
C PRO A 196 -1.51 18.28 -11.15
N ALA A 197 -0.85 19.41 -10.89
CA ALA A 197 -0.60 20.45 -11.90
C ALA A 197 0.25 19.96 -13.08
N GLY A 198 1.08 18.93 -12.87
CA GLY A 198 1.88 18.29 -13.92
C GLY A 198 1.25 17.05 -14.54
N ALA A 199 -0.03 16.76 -14.25
CA ALA A 199 -0.69 15.58 -14.80
C ALA A 199 -1.18 15.84 -16.24
N ASP A 200 -0.95 14.87 -17.12
CA ASP A 200 -1.37 14.94 -18.52
C ASP A 200 -2.80 14.42 -18.68
N LYS A 201 -3.72 15.29 -19.09
CA LYS A 201 -5.15 14.96 -19.24
C LYS A 201 -5.39 13.80 -20.21
N ASP A 202 -4.72 13.79 -21.35
CA ASP A 202 -4.90 12.74 -22.37
C ASP A 202 -4.30 11.41 -21.91
N GLY A 203 -3.20 11.46 -21.15
CA GLY A 203 -2.61 10.33 -20.45
C GLY A 203 -3.54 9.74 -19.39
N LEU A 204 -4.20 10.57 -18.59
CA LEU A 204 -5.22 10.12 -17.62
C LEU A 204 -6.46 9.56 -18.33
N ALA A 205 -6.88 10.14 -19.46
CA ALA A 205 -7.96 9.59 -20.27
C ALA A 205 -7.58 8.22 -20.85
N TYR A 206 -6.33 8.06 -21.29
CA TYR A 206 -5.81 6.76 -21.72
C TYR A 206 -5.78 5.74 -20.58
N LEU A 207 -5.34 6.12 -19.37
CA LEU A 207 -5.35 5.26 -18.19
C LEU A 207 -6.75 4.67 -17.93
N GLN A 208 -7.79 5.48 -18.05
CA GLN A 208 -9.17 4.99 -17.91
C GLN A 208 -9.50 3.92 -18.95
N GLU A 209 -9.13 4.14 -20.21
CA GLU A 209 -9.40 3.20 -21.30
C GLU A 209 -8.57 1.91 -21.19
N ALA A 210 -7.29 2.03 -20.90
CA ALA A 210 -6.40 0.89 -20.69
C ALA A 210 -6.87 0.03 -19.51
N ALA A 211 -7.31 0.64 -18.41
CA ALA A 211 -7.86 -0.09 -17.27
C ALA A 211 -9.15 -0.86 -17.63
N ARG A 212 -10.03 -0.28 -18.47
CA ARG A 212 -11.21 -1.00 -18.98
C ARG A 212 -10.85 -2.21 -19.82
N LYS A 213 -9.89 -2.06 -20.73
CA LYS A 213 -9.37 -3.18 -21.52
C LYS A 213 -8.74 -4.27 -20.65
N ALA A 214 -8.15 -3.90 -19.52
CA ALA A 214 -7.61 -4.83 -18.54
C ALA A 214 -8.66 -5.45 -17.59
N GLY A 215 -9.95 -5.16 -17.78
CA GLY A 215 -11.06 -5.76 -17.03
C GLY A 215 -11.51 -4.99 -15.79
N PHE A 216 -10.99 -3.77 -15.56
CA PHE A 216 -11.49 -2.90 -14.48
C PHE A 216 -12.63 -1.98 -14.99
N PRO A 217 -13.53 -1.47 -14.13
CA PRO A 217 -14.52 -0.48 -14.56
C PRO A 217 -13.93 0.88 -15.01
N GLY A 218 -12.64 1.11 -14.74
CA GLY A 218 -11.90 2.36 -14.87
C GLY A 218 -10.95 2.51 -13.69
N VAL A 219 -10.43 3.72 -13.46
CA VAL A 219 -9.54 4.05 -12.33
C VAL A 219 -10.16 5.19 -11.53
N LEU A 220 -10.09 5.15 -10.20
CA LEU A 220 -10.39 6.30 -9.37
C LEU A 220 -9.10 7.12 -9.23
N VAL A 221 -8.97 8.20 -9.99
CA VAL A 221 -7.80 9.09 -9.92
C VAL A 221 -8.09 10.21 -8.93
N ALA A 222 -7.32 10.26 -7.84
CA ALA A 222 -7.42 11.29 -6.82
C ALA A 222 -6.31 12.33 -6.98
N ALA A 223 -6.63 13.62 -6.84
CA ALA A 223 -5.63 14.68 -6.77
C ALA A 223 -5.33 15.06 -5.32
N CYS A 224 -4.07 15.30 -4.98
CA CYS A 224 -3.73 16.01 -3.75
C CYS A 224 -3.98 17.52 -3.95
N GLY A 225 -5.04 18.04 -3.32
CA GLY A 225 -5.48 19.42 -3.46
C GLY A 225 -6.57 19.64 -4.51
N ASN A 226 -6.78 20.90 -4.89
CA ASN A 226 -7.88 21.28 -5.77
C ASN A 226 -7.67 20.77 -7.19
N SER A 227 -8.64 20.00 -7.69
CA SER A 227 -8.70 19.52 -9.07
C SER A 227 -10.16 19.35 -9.51
N SER A 228 -10.38 19.05 -10.80
CA SER A 228 -11.71 18.80 -11.37
C SER A 228 -11.76 17.52 -12.18
N SER A 229 -12.98 16.99 -12.36
CA SER A 229 -13.26 15.87 -13.25
C SER A 229 -12.89 16.16 -14.71
N GLU A 230 -13.03 17.41 -15.15
CA GLU A 230 -12.62 17.87 -16.47
C GLU A 230 -11.11 17.68 -16.73
N ASN A 231 -10.30 17.71 -15.66
CA ASN A 231 -8.86 17.47 -15.70
C ASN A 231 -8.47 16.01 -15.42
N GLY A 232 -9.45 15.11 -15.37
CA GLY A 232 -9.23 13.67 -15.22
C GLY A 232 -9.24 13.15 -13.79
N PHE A 233 -9.65 13.95 -12.80
CA PHE A 233 -9.67 13.57 -11.38
C PHE A 233 -11.08 13.34 -10.85
N GLN A 234 -11.35 12.17 -10.25
CA GLN A 234 -12.66 11.79 -9.72
C GLN A 234 -12.76 11.94 -8.20
N ALA A 235 -11.63 12.12 -7.53
CA ALA A 235 -11.57 12.33 -6.10
C ALA A 235 -10.52 13.39 -5.75
N GLN A 236 -10.66 13.93 -4.55
CA GLN A 236 -9.67 14.81 -3.95
C GLN A 236 -9.19 14.17 -2.66
N THR A 237 -7.90 14.32 -2.40
CA THR A 237 -7.30 14.05 -1.12
C THR A 237 -6.52 15.27 -0.69
N LEU A 238 -6.23 15.38 0.59
CA LEU A 238 -5.45 16.47 1.13
C LEU A 238 -4.20 15.91 1.79
N TYR A 239 -3.04 16.31 1.28
CA TYR A 239 -1.74 15.84 1.78
C TYR A 239 -1.21 16.75 2.88
N ASN A 240 -1.01 18.02 2.55
CA ASN A 240 -0.61 19.05 3.50
C ASN A 240 -1.84 19.80 3.98
N THR A 241 -2.47 19.32 5.07
CA THR A 241 -3.55 20.08 5.72
C THR A 241 -3.09 20.61 7.06
N LYS A 242 -3.48 21.84 7.34
CA LYS A 242 -3.71 22.27 8.72
C LYS A 242 -5.20 22.07 8.95
N PRO A 243 -5.62 21.31 9.99
CA PRO A 243 -7.02 21.29 10.38
C PRO A 243 -7.51 22.73 10.52
N ARG A 244 -8.63 23.05 9.87
CA ARG A 244 -9.38 24.30 10.08
C ARG A 244 -10.69 23.91 10.77
N GLU A 245 -11.19 24.75 11.66
CA GLU A 245 -12.52 24.55 12.22
C GLU A 245 -13.55 24.39 11.10
N GLY A 246 -14.43 23.40 11.22
CA GLY A 246 -15.53 23.18 10.26
C GLY A 246 -15.25 22.23 9.10
N LEU A 247 -14.09 21.59 9.02
CA LEU A 247 -13.90 20.41 8.16
C LEU A 247 -14.34 19.15 8.93
N ASN A 248 -15.66 18.93 9.00
CA ASN A 248 -16.32 17.67 9.34
C ASN A 248 -17.40 17.40 8.29
#